data_AF-A0A962SNH6-F1
#
_entry.id   AF-A0A962SNH6-F1
#
_cell.length_a   1.000
_cell.length_b   1.000
_cell.length_c   1.000
_cell.angle_alpha   90.00
_cell.angle_beta   90.00
_cell.angle_gamma   90.00
#
_symmetry.space_group_name_H-M   'P 1'
#
loop_
_entity.id
_entity.type
_entity.pdbx_description
1 polymer ?
#
loop_
_entity_poly.entity_id
_entity_poly.type
_entity_poly.pdbx_seq_one_letter_code
_entity_poly.pdbx_strand_id
1 'polypeptide(L)'
;MRVTQLLFLGLLCTSSPIQFANADADGEREALARIAHEIEAIQPLISQAASQANPDARIRFQYDWLQQDLDRIRLGIQDHIDTPRSEPRTFPPLRGDYRR
;
A
#
# COMPACT_ATOMS: atom_id res chain seq x y z
N MET A 1 -42.84 50.06 10.33
CA MET A 1 -41.94 50.50 11.43
C MET A 1 -41.84 49.39 12.46
N ARG A 2 -40.61 49.10 12.95
CA ARG A 2 -40.24 48.28 14.12
C ARG A 2 -40.25 46.75 13.89
N VAL A 3 -39.11 46.10 13.61
CA VAL A 3 -37.88 45.82 14.41
C VAL A 3 -37.90 44.34 14.85
N THR A 4 -37.12 43.56 14.10
CA THR A 4 -36.19 42.46 14.41
C THR A 4 -36.22 41.67 15.74
N GLN A 5 -35.92 40.36 15.59
CA GLN A 5 -35.11 39.43 16.44
C GLN A 5 -35.83 38.40 17.34
N LEU A 6 -35.68 37.08 17.04
CA LEU A 6 -34.78 36.06 17.67
C LEU A 6 -35.57 35.21 18.71
N LEU A 7 -35.52 33.88 18.84
CA LEU A 7 -34.48 32.85 18.67
C LEU A 7 -35.15 31.48 18.45
N PHE A 8 -34.73 30.72 17.43
CA PHE A 8 -35.00 29.28 17.34
C PHE A 8 -33.94 28.54 18.17
N LEU A 9 -34.30 28.16 19.40
CA LEU A 9 -33.51 27.29 20.25
C LEU A 9 -33.89 25.84 19.95
N GLY A 10 -32.95 25.08 19.39
CA GLY A 10 -33.13 23.66 19.12
C GLY A 10 -31.87 23.04 18.55
N LEU A 11 -30.73 23.31 19.19
CA LEU A 11 -29.45 22.67 18.90
C LEU A 11 -29.55 21.19 19.33
N LEU A 12 -30.04 20.33 18.44
CA LEU A 12 -29.80 18.90 18.54
C LEU A 12 -28.34 18.68 18.12
N CYS A 13 -27.44 18.79 19.10
CA CYS A 13 -26.11 18.20 19.01
C CYS A 13 -26.30 16.70 18.83
N THR A 14 -26.34 16.25 17.58
CA THR A 14 -26.05 14.87 17.25
C THR A 14 -24.57 14.65 17.57
N SER A 15 -24.32 14.08 18.75
CA SER A 15 -23.05 13.49 19.12
C SER A 15 -22.80 12.27 18.21
N SER A 16 -22.39 12.52 16.97
CA SER A 16 -21.74 11.47 16.18
C SER A 16 -20.44 11.11 16.88
N PRO A 17 -20.24 9.85 17.32
CA PRO A 17 -18.93 9.41 17.76
C PRO A 17 -18.00 9.55 16.56
N ILE A 18 -17.09 10.49 16.70
CA ILE A 18 -15.91 10.70 15.90
C ILE A 18 -15.32 9.37 15.40
N GLN A 19 -15.40 9.10 14.10
CA GLN A 19 -14.91 7.87 13.44
C GLN A 19 -13.42 7.96 13.04
N PHE A 20 -12.59 8.70 13.78
CA PHE A 20 -11.19 8.94 13.37
C PHE A 20 -10.33 7.67 13.27
N ALA A 21 -10.65 6.61 14.02
CA ALA A 21 -9.88 5.36 13.97
C ALA A 21 -10.04 4.56 12.66
N ASN A 22 -11.18 4.70 11.96
CA ASN A 22 -11.41 4.00 10.70
C ASN A 22 -10.81 4.76 9.52
N ALA A 23 -10.86 6.11 9.53
CA ALA A 23 -10.30 6.93 8.45
C ALA A 23 -8.77 6.75 8.30
N ASP A 24 -8.04 6.59 9.40
CA ASP A 24 -6.59 6.33 9.38
C ASP A 24 -6.26 4.94 8.84
N ALA A 25 -7.01 3.92 9.27
CA ALA A 25 -6.86 2.54 8.78
C ALA A 25 -7.26 2.39 7.30
N ASP A 26 -8.32 3.09 6.87
CA ASP A 26 -8.75 3.12 5.47
C ASP A 26 -7.71 3.85 4.59
N GLY A 27 -7.11 4.93 5.10
CA GLY A 27 -6.02 5.65 4.44
C GLY A 27 -4.74 4.84 4.30
N GLU A 28 -4.33 4.12 5.35
CA GLU A 28 -3.21 3.16 5.30
C GLU A 28 -3.46 2.08 4.24
N ARG A 29 -4.66 1.49 4.23
CA ARG A 29 -5.04 0.43 3.28
C ARG A 29 -5.04 0.94 1.84
N GLU A 30 -5.53 2.15 1.58
CA GLU A 30 -5.48 2.78 0.25
C GLU A 30 -4.03 3.01 -0.20
N ALA A 31 -3.17 3.52 0.68
CA ALA A 31 -1.76 3.75 0.38
C ALA A 31 -1.04 2.44 0.05
N LEU A 32 -1.28 1.38 0.85
CA LEU A 32 -0.71 0.05 0.60
C LEU A 32 -1.23 -0.57 -0.71
N ALA A 33 -2.52 -0.43 -1.01
CA ALA A 33 -3.08 -0.90 -2.27
C ALA A 33 -2.45 -0.18 -3.47
N ARG A 34 -2.20 1.13 -3.35
CA ARG A 34 -1.47 1.90 -4.36
C ARG A 34 -0.04 1.38 -4.53
N ILE A 35 0.68 1.12 -3.44
CA ILE A 35 2.05 0.56 -3.52
C ILE A 35 2.04 -0.79 -4.24
N ALA A 36 1.11 -1.68 -3.92
CA ALA A 36 0.99 -2.98 -4.58
C ALA A 36 0.74 -2.83 -6.10
N HIS A 37 -0.11 -1.87 -6.48
CA HIS A 37 -0.39 -1.56 -7.88
C HIS A 37 0.82 -0.98 -8.62
N GLU A 38 1.58 -0.07 -8.00
CA GLU A 38 2.80 0.48 -8.61
C GLU A 38 3.88 -0.60 -8.79
N ILE A 39 4.00 -1.54 -7.85
CA ILE A 39 4.90 -2.71 -7.99
C ILE A 39 4.51 -3.56 -9.19
N GLU A 40 3.21 -3.76 -9.43
CA GLU A 40 2.72 -4.46 -10.62
C GLU A 40 3.02 -3.67 -11.90
N ALA A 41 2.82 -2.36 -11.87
CA ALA A 41 3.06 -1.46 -13.01
C ALA A 41 4.53 -1.41 -13.46
N ILE A 42 5.49 -1.63 -12.56
CA ILE A 42 6.92 -1.68 -12.91
C ILE A 42 7.38 -3.05 -13.44
N GLN A 43 6.62 -4.14 -13.28
CA GLN A 43 7.05 -5.46 -13.75
C GLN A 43 7.38 -5.51 -15.25
N PRO A 44 6.60 -4.90 -16.16
CA PRO A 44 6.94 -4.84 -17.58
C PRO A 44 8.26 -4.12 -17.87
N LEU A 45 8.62 -3.11 -17.07
CA LEU A 45 9.88 -2.37 -17.22
C LEU A 45 11.09 -3.27 -16.92
N ILE A 46 10.93 -4.22 -16.00
CA ILE A 46 11.97 -5.20 -15.67
C ILE A 46 12.18 -6.15 -16.84
N SER A 47 11.10 -6.63 -17.45
CA SER A 47 11.16 -7.48 -18.65
C SER A 47 11.78 -6.73 -19.84
N GLN A 48 11.47 -5.45 -20.00
CA GLN A 48 12.08 -4.59 -21.02
C GLN A 48 13.58 -4.37 -20.75
N ALA A 49 13.99 -4.17 -19.50
CA ALA A 49 15.39 -4.04 -19.15
C ALA A 49 16.15 -5.36 -19.36
N ALA A 50 15.52 -6.51 -19.05
CA ALA A 50 16.09 -7.82 -19.29
C ALA A 50 16.35 -8.10 -20.78
N SER A 51 15.45 -7.66 -21.67
CA SER A 51 15.63 -7.86 -23.12
C SER A 51 16.73 -6.99 -23.74
N GLN A 52 17.12 -5.91 -23.06
CA GLN A 52 18.21 -5.01 -23.48
C GLN A 52 19.55 -5.37 -22.84
N ALA A 53 19.57 -6.35 -21.91
CA ALA A 53 20.78 -6.73 -21.20
C ALA A 53 21.81 -7.38 -22.14
N ASN A 54 23.09 -7.06 -21.96
CA ASN A 54 24.17 -7.68 -22.72
C ASN A 54 24.33 -9.15 -22.30
N PRO A 55 24.11 -10.14 -23.20
CA PRO A 55 24.31 -11.55 -22.85
C PRO A 55 25.78 -11.86 -22.57
N ASP A 56 26.74 -11.17 -23.18
CA ASP A 56 28.16 -11.50 -23.01
C ASP A 56 28.80 -10.82 -21.78
N ALA A 57 27.98 -10.15 -20.95
CA ALA A 57 28.45 -9.55 -19.71
C ALA A 57 28.96 -10.62 -18.74
N ARG A 58 30.19 -10.43 -18.24
CA ARG A 58 30.83 -11.33 -17.26
C ARG A 58 30.07 -11.43 -15.94
N ILE A 59 29.39 -10.35 -15.54
CA ILE A 59 28.49 -10.30 -14.38
C ILE A 59 27.12 -9.90 -14.92
N ARG A 60 26.10 -10.71 -14.64
CA ARG A 60 24.73 -10.50 -15.11
C ARG A 60 23.84 -10.08 -13.96
N PHE A 61 22.95 -9.13 -14.23
CA PHE A 61 21.88 -8.79 -13.30
C PHE A 61 20.79 -9.87 -13.35
N GLN A 62 20.40 -10.39 -12.19
CA GLN A 62 19.44 -11.49 -12.08
C GLN A 62 18.00 -10.96 -12.07
N TYR A 63 17.48 -10.64 -13.26
CA TYR A 63 16.13 -10.09 -13.42
C TYR A 63 15.03 -10.99 -12.84
N ASP A 64 15.19 -12.32 -12.96
CA ASP A 64 14.23 -13.29 -12.40
C ASP A 64 14.13 -13.19 -10.87
N TRP A 65 15.26 -12.90 -10.19
CA TRP A 65 15.27 -12.74 -8.73
C TRP A 65 14.57 -11.44 -8.33
N LEU A 66 14.84 -10.35 -9.05
CA LEU A 66 14.15 -9.09 -8.82
C LEU A 66 12.62 -9.23 -8.98
N GLN A 67 12.17 -9.94 -10.02
CA GLN A 67 10.73 -10.19 -10.22
C GLN A 67 10.13 -10.99 -9.06
N GLN A 68 10.80 -12.07 -8.63
CA GLN A 68 10.33 -12.88 -7.50
C GLN A 68 10.23 -12.09 -6.19
N ASP A 69 11.19 -11.20 -5.92
CA ASP A 69 11.17 -10.40 -4.71
C ASP A 69 10.06 -9.33 -4.75
N LEU A 70 9.85 -8.69 -5.89
CA LEU A 70 8.73 -7.75 -6.06
C LEU A 70 7.37 -8.44 -5.92
N ASP A 71 7.22 -9.65 -6.46
CA ASP A 71 6.03 -10.45 -6.27
C ASP A 71 5.83 -10.82 -4.80
N ARG A 72 6.90 -11.18 -4.09
CA ARG A 72 6.82 -11.47 -2.64
C ARG A 72 6.41 -10.24 -1.85
N ILE A 73 6.94 -9.06 -2.16
CA ILE A 73 6.56 -7.81 -1.50
C ILE A 73 5.08 -7.50 -1.78
N ARG A 74 4.66 -7.57 -3.04
CA ARG A 74 3.26 -7.36 -3.44
C ARG A 74 2.32 -8.31 -2.71
N LEU A 75 2.67 -9.60 -2.64
CA LEU A 75 1.89 -10.61 -1.93
C LEU A 75 1.83 -10.33 -0.41
N GLY A 76 2.93 -9.91 0.21
CA GLY A 76 2.96 -9.54 1.62
C GLY A 76 2.07 -8.34 1.94
N ILE A 77 2.05 -7.34 1.04
CA ILE A 77 1.14 -6.20 1.15
C ILE A 77 -0.32 -6.65 0.99
N GLN A 78 -0.60 -7.48 0.00
CA GLN A 78 -1.95 -7.97 -0.26
C GLN A 78 -2.48 -8.82 0.90
N ASP A 79 -1.65 -9.72 1.46
CA ASP A 79 -1.98 -10.53 2.64
C ASP A 79 -2.30 -9.64 3.86
N HIS A 80 -1.55 -8.54 4.04
CA HIS A 80 -1.83 -7.55 5.09
C HIS A 80 -3.17 -6.83 4.88
N ILE A 81 -3.47 -6.44 3.64
CA ILE A 81 -4.72 -5.76 3.24
C ILE A 81 -5.95 -6.68 3.38
N ASP A 82 -5.78 -7.97 3.11
CA ASP A 82 -6.86 -8.96 3.05
C ASP A 82 -7.14 -9.65 4.39
N THR A 83 -6.18 -9.63 5.32
CA THR A 83 -6.34 -10.23 6.65
C THR A 83 -7.40 -9.47 7.47
N PRO A 84 -8.50 -10.12 7.90
CA PRO A 84 -9.41 -9.53 8.87
C PRO A 84 -8.65 -9.25 10.18
N ARG A 85 -8.66 -8.01 10.64
CA ARG A 85 -7.87 -7.56 11.79
C ARG A 85 -8.30 -8.31 13.06
N SER A 86 -7.54 -9.35 13.44
CA SER A 86 -7.71 -10.02 14.75
C SER A 86 -6.42 -10.61 15.37
N GLU A 87 -5.27 -10.75 14.70
CA GLU A 87 -4.05 -11.17 15.44
C GLU A 87 -2.71 -10.87 14.74
N PRO A 88 -1.61 -10.61 15.49
CA PRO A 88 -0.28 -10.35 14.94
C PRO A 88 0.36 -11.63 14.39
N ARG A 89 1.04 -11.55 13.23
CA ARG A 89 1.85 -12.66 12.71
C ARG A 89 3.32 -12.28 12.54
N THR A 90 4.18 -13.28 12.75
CA THR A 90 5.63 -13.21 12.57
C THR A 90 6.01 -13.53 11.12
N PHE A 91 6.79 -12.66 10.47
CA PHE A 91 7.28 -12.85 9.10
C PHE A 91 8.73 -13.40 9.09
N PRO A 92 9.09 -14.29 8.14
CA PRO A 92 10.47 -14.75 7.97
C PRO A 92 11.38 -13.64 7.38
N PRO A 93 12.69 -13.64 7.69
CA PRO A 93 13.59 -12.58 7.27
C PRO A 93 13.88 -12.58 5.76
N LEU A 94 14.00 -11.38 5.18
CA LEU A 94 14.44 -11.17 3.79
C LEU A 94 15.94 -11.48 3.64
N ARG A 95 16.34 -12.09 2.51
CA ARG A 95 17.75 -12.47 2.25
C ARG A 95 18.71 -11.29 2.17
N GLY A 96 18.25 -10.14 1.70
CA GLY A 96 18.99 -8.85 1.74
C GLY A 96 20.22 -8.73 0.82
N ASP A 97 20.85 -9.84 0.41
CA ASP A 97 21.99 -9.84 -0.49
C ASP A 97 21.58 -10.29 -1.90
N TYR A 98 21.54 -9.30 -2.80
CA TYR A 98 21.18 -9.48 -4.21
C TYR A 98 22.39 -9.48 -5.15
N ARG A 99 23.62 -9.59 -4.63
CA ARG A 99 24.84 -9.53 -5.45
C ARG A 99 25.68 -10.79 -5.32
N ARG A 100 25.85 -11.50 -6.43
CA ARG A 100 26.92 -12.48 -6.65
C ARG A 100 27.44 -12.37 -8.08
#